data_AF-A0A7Y4U298-F1
#
_entry.id   AF-A0A7Y4U298-F1
#
_cell.length_a   1.000
_cell.length_b   1.000
_cell.length_c   1.000
_cell.angle_alpha   90.00
_cell.angle_beta   90.00
_cell.angle_gamma   90.00
#
_symmetry.space_group_name_H-M   'P 1'
#
loop_
_entity.id
_entity.type
_entity.pdbx_description
1 polymer ?
#
loop_
_entity_poly.entity_id
_entity_poly.type
_entity_poly.pdbx_seq_one_letter_code
_entity_poly.pdbx_strand_id
1 'polypeptide(L)'
;MTPYQEFTARFKLLISKNPHLITTTLSNIFTMRLIGNKTHGDLAEIAIAEFINQYMYDFRSIHVGKDLFRAKAHEEDITIINELTKAEFPVSLKAYGDGPLQLSTDKNFLMFPKLQQSGNVIQGNRGLAALWDDPVFVDFRTHNVLPLIYDEKKQRCNILVFDSERAKQETCKIVLEEEGKGRKHPVYRFYDGAGEYICEVRYGGGTANALQRGLWTHTKKGAKYFDSVTGGWITYAHNQTLVKLFSHALLATASGHEAAMTELKKDLDTQKRMSVLI
;
A
#
# COMPACT_ATOMS: atom_id res chain seq x y z
N MET A 1 9.67 10.80 13.76
CA MET A 1 8.86 9.69 13.24
C MET A 1 7.47 10.23 12.95
N THR A 2 6.95 10.06 11.73
CA THR A 2 5.58 10.48 11.39
C THR A 2 4.55 9.53 12.03
N PRO A 3 3.26 9.92 12.16
CA PRO A 3 2.22 9.02 12.65
C PRO A 3 2.13 7.71 11.87
N TYR A 4 2.34 7.75 10.55
CA TYR A 4 2.37 6.56 9.71
C TYR A 4 3.57 5.66 9.99
N GLN A 5 4.76 6.23 10.19
CA GLN A 5 5.95 5.45 10.57
C GLN A 5 5.80 4.81 11.95
N GLU A 6 5.14 5.48 12.89
CA GLU A 6 4.80 4.89 14.20
C GLU A 6 3.87 3.69 14.02
N PHE A 7 2.80 3.87 13.27
CA PHE A 7 1.84 2.82 12.97
C PHE A 7 2.51 1.60 12.32
N THR A 8 3.33 1.79 11.28
CA THR A 8 3.98 0.66 10.59
C THR A 8 4.99 -0.06 11.47
N ALA A 9 5.69 0.66 12.38
CA ALA A 9 6.56 0.05 13.38
C ALA A 9 5.78 -0.80 14.39
N ARG A 10 4.64 -0.29 14.90
CA ARG A 10 3.75 -1.03 15.81
C ARG A 10 3.10 -2.22 15.13
N PHE A 11 2.67 -2.05 13.89
CA PHE A 11 2.07 -3.12 13.10
C PHE A 11 3.08 -4.24 12.82
N LYS A 12 4.32 -3.89 12.45
CA LYS A 12 5.43 -4.83 12.29
C LYS A 12 5.72 -5.60 13.58
N LEU A 13 5.73 -4.91 14.73
CA LEU A 13 5.95 -5.54 16.03
C LEU A 13 4.83 -6.52 16.40
N LEU A 14 3.57 -6.15 16.14
CA LEU A 14 2.43 -7.05 16.36
C LEU A 14 2.55 -8.31 15.48
N ILE A 15 2.86 -8.13 14.19
CA ILE A 15 3.03 -9.24 13.25
C ILE A 15 4.19 -10.15 13.66
N SER A 16 5.33 -9.59 14.07
CA SER A 16 6.48 -10.40 14.43
C SER A 16 6.23 -11.26 15.68
N LYS A 17 5.47 -10.74 16.66
CA LYS A 17 5.05 -11.49 17.84
C LYS A 17 3.95 -12.50 17.54
N ASN A 18 3.03 -12.17 16.64
CA ASN A 18 1.83 -12.94 16.36
C ASN A 18 1.65 -13.21 14.85
N PRO A 19 2.58 -13.94 14.21
CA PRO A 19 2.58 -14.12 12.75
C PRO A 19 1.35 -14.86 12.22
N HIS A 20 0.72 -15.71 13.05
CA HIS A 20 -0.48 -16.45 12.68
C HIS A 20 -1.68 -15.53 12.37
N LEU A 21 -1.83 -14.39 13.08
CA LEU A 21 -2.94 -13.47 12.87
C LEU A 21 -2.92 -12.92 11.44
N ILE A 22 -1.80 -12.34 11.02
CA ILE A 22 -1.69 -11.76 9.69
C ILE A 22 -1.66 -12.83 8.60
N THR A 23 -1.10 -14.02 8.88
CA THR A 23 -1.09 -15.14 7.92
C THR A 23 -2.50 -15.62 7.62
N THR A 24 -3.35 -15.75 8.63
CA THR A 24 -4.77 -16.10 8.47
C THR A 24 -5.51 -15.01 7.71
N THR A 25 -5.30 -13.73 8.05
CA THR A 25 -5.93 -12.61 7.36
C THR A 25 -5.53 -12.54 5.89
N LEU A 26 -4.24 -12.65 5.55
CA LEU A 26 -3.76 -12.66 4.16
C LEU A 26 -4.28 -13.88 3.39
N SER A 27 -4.32 -15.06 4.03
CA SER A 27 -4.93 -16.26 3.43
C SER A 27 -6.39 -16.01 3.05
N ASN A 28 -7.17 -15.39 3.93
CA ASN A 28 -8.56 -15.05 3.65
C ASN A 28 -8.68 -13.99 2.54
N ILE A 29 -7.85 -12.93 2.55
CA ILE A 29 -7.82 -11.92 1.48
C ILE A 29 -7.53 -12.56 0.12
N PHE A 30 -6.47 -13.38 0.01
CA PHE A 30 -6.07 -13.96 -1.28
C PHE A 30 -6.94 -15.14 -1.73
N THR A 31 -7.68 -15.78 -0.82
CA THR A 31 -8.76 -16.73 -1.17
C THR A 31 -9.79 -16.10 -2.09
N MET A 32 -10.01 -14.80 -1.97
CA MET A 32 -11.04 -14.09 -2.73
C MET A 32 -10.74 -14.00 -4.22
N ARG A 33 -9.49 -14.28 -4.62
CA ARG A 33 -9.15 -14.46 -6.04
C ARG A 33 -9.86 -15.66 -6.68
N LEU A 34 -10.27 -16.64 -5.88
CA LEU A 34 -11.11 -17.75 -6.35
C LEU A 34 -12.54 -17.31 -6.69
N ILE A 35 -13.00 -16.19 -6.11
CA ILE A 35 -14.32 -15.60 -6.37
C ILE A 35 -14.23 -14.60 -7.53
N GLY A 36 -13.17 -13.80 -7.58
CA GLY A 36 -12.96 -12.86 -8.68
C GLY A 36 -11.56 -12.24 -8.74
N ASN A 37 -11.10 -11.94 -9.95
CA ASN A 37 -9.72 -11.50 -10.21
C ASN A 37 -9.34 -10.18 -9.53
N LYS A 38 -10.29 -9.27 -9.28
CA LYS A 38 -10.05 -7.94 -8.68
C LYS A 38 -10.48 -7.82 -7.22
N THR A 39 -11.20 -8.81 -6.70
CA THR A 39 -11.89 -8.75 -5.40
C THR A 39 -10.93 -8.68 -4.20
N HIS A 40 -9.70 -9.17 -4.36
CA HIS A 40 -8.71 -9.19 -3.29
C HIS A 40 -8.21 -7.79 -2.89
N GLY A 41 -8.25 -6.82 -3.81
CA GLY A 41 -7.89 -5.43 -3.50
C GLY A 41 -8.91 -4.80 -2.55
N ASP A 42 -10.17 -4.74 -2.97
CA ASP A 42 -11.25 -4.16 -2.17
C ASP A 42 -11.42 -4.90 -0.82
N LEU A 43 -11.20 -6.22 -0.79
CA LEU A 43 -11.26 -6.99 0.47
C LEU A 43 -10.03 -6.82 1.36
N ALA A 44 -8.86 -6.48 0.82
CA ALA A 44 -7.73 -6.08 1.65
C ALA A 44 -8.04 -4.80 2.42
N GLU A 45 -8.77 -3.86 1.83
CA GLU A 45 -9.19 -2.62 2.50
C GLU A 45 -10.03 -2.91 3.74
N ILE A 46 -11.04 -3.78 3.59
CA ILE A 46 -11.93 -4.18 4.69
C ILE A 46 -11.16 -4.99 5.73
N ALA A 47 -10.43 -6.02 5.31
CA ALA A 47 -9.78 -6.95 6.23
C ALA A 47 -8.61 -6.32 7.01
N ILE A 48 -7.83 -5.42 6.39
CA ILE A 48 -6.75 -4.72 7.11
C ILE A 48 -7.32 -3.67 8.07
N ALA A 49 -8.38 -2.94 7.69
CA ALA A 49 -9.05 -2.04 8.61
C ALA A 49 -9.57 -2.78 9.85
N GLU A 50 -10.22 -3.93 9.63
CA GLU A 50 -10.72 -4.76 10.73
C GLU A 50 -9.59 -5.39 11.54
N PHE A 51 -8.51 -5.83 10.91
CA PHE A 51 -7.33 -6.33 11.61
C PHE A 51 -6.78 -5.31 12.61
N ILE A 52 -6.69 -4.04 12.21
CA ILE A 52 -6.23 -2.95 13.07
C ILE A 52 -7.19 -2.81 14.27
N ASN A 53 -8.49 -2.72 14.02
CA ASN A 53 -9.51 -2.57 15.07
C ASN A 53 -9.50 -3.72 16.08
N GLN A 54 -9.26 -4.94 15.60
CA GLN A 54 -9.28 -6.12 16.45
C GLN A 54 -8.01 -6.26 17.28
N TYR A 55 -6.83 -6.03 16.68
CA TYR A 55 -5.57 -6.48 17.25
C TYR A 55 -4.60 -5.35 17.66
N MET A 56 -4.84 -4.10 17.26
CA MET A 56 -3.99 -2.96 17.64
C MET A 56 -4.76 -2.05 18.62
N TYR A 57 -4.47 -2.13 19.92
CA TYR A 57 -5.24 -1.40 20.94
C TYR A 57 -5.04 0.13 20.91
N ASP A 58 -3.91 0.58 20.35
CA ASP A 58 -3.49 1.97 20.25
C ASP A 58 -3.90 2.63 18.92
N PHE A 59 -4.54 1.87 18.02
CA PHE A 59 -5.03 2.37 16.74
C PHE A 59 -6.43 1.86 16.44
N ARG A 60 -7.22 2.69 15.76
CA ARG A 60 -8.42 2.23 15.05
C ARG A 60 -8.32 2.58 13.58
N SER A 61 -9.07 1.87 12.76
CA SER A 61 -9.15 2.10 11.33
C SER A 61 -10.59 2.14 10.85
N ILE A 62 -10.85 3.03 9.91
CA ILE A 62 -12.14 3.18 9.23
C ILE A 62 -11.92 2.83 7.75
N HIS A 63 -12.72 1.91 7.22
CA HIS A 63 -12.80 1.72 5.76
C HIS A 63 -13.63 2.85 5.18
N VAL A 64 -13.03 3.64 4.29
CA VAL A 64 -13.66 4.89 3.80
C VAL A 64 -14.60 4.59 2.62
N GLY A 65 -14.43 3.46 1.92
CA GLY A 65 -15.29 3.02 0.81
C GLY A 65 -15.37 4.02 -0.36
N LYS A 66 -16.07 3.62 -1.43
CA LYS A 66 -16.25 4.45 -2.65
C LYS A 66 -17.56 5.25 -2.66
N ASP A 67 -18.61 4.80 -1.96
CA ASP A 67 -19.96 5.38 -2.08
C ASP A 67 -20.38 6.34 -0.96
N LEU A 68 -19.81 6.24 0.25
CA LEU A 68 -20.22 7.08 1.40
C LEU A 68 -19.62 8.50 1.39
N PHE A 69 -18.58 8.74 0.58
CA PHE A 69 -17.90 10.04 0.48
C PHE A 69 -17.84 10.50 -0.97
N ARG A 70 -18.98 10.89 -1.55
CA ARG A 70 -19.06 11.53 -2.89
C ARG A 70 -18.34 12.88 -3.00
N ALA A 71 -17.70 13.35 -1.94
CA ALA A 71 -16.91 14.58 -1.88
C ALA A 71 -15.46 14.32 -1.41
N LYS A 72 -14.80 13.26 -1.91
CA LYS A 72 -13.40 12.99 -1.54
C LYS A 72 -12.46 14.04 -2.14
N ALA A 73 -11.74 14.77 -1.28
CA ALA A 73 -10.57 15.56 -1.67
C ALA A 73 -9.35 14.66 -1.98
N HIS A 74 -9.28 13.47 -1.38
CA HIS A 74 -8.11 12.57 -1.45
C HIS A 74 -8.47 11.10 -1.78
N GLU A 75 -7.50 10.33 -2.28
CA GLU A 75 -7.68 9.01 -2.93
C GLU A 75 -7.36 7.82 -2.01
N GLU A 76 -7.76 7.88 -0.73
CA GLU A 76 -7.39 6.85 0.24
C GLU A 76 -8.51 5.86 0.55
N ASP A 77 -8.06 4.66 0.91
CA ASP A 77 -8.88 3.46 1.04
C ASP A 77 -9.31 3.27 2.50
N ILE A 78 -8.40 3.53 3.44
CA ILE A 78 -8.65 3.51 4.88
C ILE A 78 -8.13 4.78 5.55
N THR A 79 -8.70 5.11 6.70
CA THR A 79 -8.18 6.13 7.62
C THR A 79 -7.78 5.47 8.93
N ILE A 80 -6.56 5.71 9.38
CA ILE A 80 -6.05 5.21 10.66
C ILE A 80 -5.99 6.35 11.67
N ILE A 81 -6.41 6.06 12.89
CA ILE A 81 -6.50 7.01 13.98
C ILE A 81 -5.74 6.42 15.17
N ASN A 82 -4.71 7.13 15.63
CA ASN A 82 -4.01 6.78 16.86
C ASN A 82 -4.90 7.14 18.05
N GLU A 83 -5.27 6.16 18.88
CA GLU A 83 -6.19 6.37 19.99
C GLU A 83 -5.57 7.15 21.16
N LEU A 84 -4.25 7.26 21.23
CA LEU A 84 -3.55 8.00 22.26
C LEU A 84 -3.34 9.47 21.86
N THR A 85 -2.80 9.70 20.67
CA THR A 85 -2.45 11.05 20.20
C THR A 85 -3.58 11.74 19.44
N LYS A 86 -4.60 10.97 19.05
CA LYS A 86 -5.70 11.40 18.15
C LYS A 86 -5.22 11.84 16.77
N ALA A 87 -3.97 11.54 16.40
CA ALA A 87 -3.48 11.75 15.05
C ALA A 87 -4.27 10.88 14.08
N GLU A 88 -4.83 11.52 13.06
CA GLU A 88 -5.56 10.88 11.97
C GLU A 88 -4.74 11.02 10.70
N PHE A 89 -4.57 9.92 9.98
CA PHE A 89 -3.87 9.94 8.70
C PHE A 89 -4.50 8.94 7.74
N PRO A 90 -4.69 9.33 6.48
CA PRO A 90 -5.27 8.44 5.50
C PRO A 90 -4.18 7.53 4.92
N VAL A 91 -4.55 6.33 4.48
CA VAL A 91 -3.65 5.32 3.93
C VAL A 91 -4.25 4.72 2.67
N SER A 92 -3.47 4.70 1.59
CA SER A 92 -3.83 3.93 0.38
C SER A 92 -3.30 2.51 0.49
N LEU A 93 -4.21 1.54 0.44
CA LEU A 93 -3.90 0.11 0.40
C LEU A 93 -3.76 -0.32 -1.05
N LYS A 94 -2.66 -0.99 -1.36
CA LYS A 94 -2.35 -1.36 -2.75
C LYS A 94 -1.99 -2.84 -2.86
N ALA A 95 -2.91 -3.65 -3.39
CA ALA A 95 -2.62 -5.05 -3.70
C ALA A 95 -2.04 -5.19 -5.12
N TYR A 96 -0.74 -5.44 -5.23
CA TYR A 96 -0.04 -5.56 -6.51
C TYR A 96 0.76 -6.86 -6.59
N GLY A 97 0.81 -7.45 -7.79
CA GLY A 97 1.80 -8.47 -8.07
C GLY A 97 3.22 -7.89 -7.97
N ASP A 98 4.18 -8.71 -7.55
CA ASP A 98 5.59 -8.32 -7.45
C ASP A 98 6.13 -7.73 -8.77
N GLY A 99 6.48 -6.43 -8.76
CA GLY A 99 6.76 -5.67 -9.97
C GLY A 99 6.64 -4.14 -9.79
N PRO A 100 6.19 -3.42 -10.83
CA PRO A 100 5.90 -1.99 -10.74
C PRO A 100 4.81 -1.68 -9.72
N LEU A 101 5.06 -0.69 -8.88
CA LEU A 101 4.14 -0.19 -7.86
C LEU A 101 3.91 1.30 -8.08
N GLN A 102 2.65 1.72 -8.15
CA GLN A 102 2.30 3.14 -8.17
C GLN A 102 2.24 3.67 -6.74
N LEU A 103 3.01 4.72 -6.46
CA LEU A 103 3.04 5.40 -5.16
C LEU A 103 2.08 6.59 -5.14
N SER A 104 1.95 7.32 -6.25
CA SER A 104 0.98 8.41 -6.41
C SER A 104 0.46 8.47 -7.84
N THR A 105 -0.81 8.87 -7.98
CA THR A 105 -1.45 9.08 -9.28
C THR A 105 -1.12 10.43 -9.92
N ASP A 106 -0.45 11.34 -9.19
CA ASP A 106 -0.20 12.73 -9.60
C ASP A 106 -1.45 13.34 -10.25
N LYS A 107 -2.52 13.48 -9.45
CA LYS A 107 -3.87 13.83 -9.94
C LYS A 107 -3.90 15.11 -10.77
N ASN A 108 -3.02 16.05 -10.47
CA ASN A 108 -2.93 17.34 -11.14
C ASN A 108 -1.92 17.33 -12.30
N PHE A 109 -1.28 16.20 -12.57
CA PHE A 109 -0.34 15.98 -13.67
C PHE A 109 0.86 16.94 -13.65
N LEU A 110 1.39 17.25 -12.46
CA LEU A 110 2.37 18.33 -12.28
C LEU A 110 3.82 17.82 -12.21
N MET A 111 4.05 16.59 -11.73
CA MET A 111 5.42 16.09 -11.46
C MET A 111 6.24 15.95 -12.74
N PHE A 112 5.66 15.35 -13.78
CA PHE A 112 6.39 15.11 -15.02
C PHE A 112 6.73 16.41 -15.76
N PRO A 113 5.79 17.36 -16.00
CA PRO A 113 6.12 18.65 -16.60
C PRO A 113 7.15 19.45 -15.81
N LYS A 114 7.12 19.37 -14.47
CA LYS A 114 8.11 20.05 -13.62
C LYS A 114 9.52 19.50 -13.83
N LEU A 115 9.67 18.19 -13.97
CA LEU A 115 10.95 17.56 -14.28
C LEU A 115 11.43 17.95 -15.69
N GLN A 116 10.53 18.02 -16.67
CA GLN A 116 10.87 18.50 -18.02
C GLN A 116 11.45 19.92 -18.03
N GLN A 117 10.91 20.83 -17.21
CA GLN A 117 11.47 22.19 -17.08
C GLN A 117 12.87 22.21 -16.49
N SER A 118 13.25 21.17 -15.74
CA SER A 118 14.57 21.02 -15.11
C SER A 118 15.60 20.36 -16.02
N GLY A 119 15.20 19.93 -17.22
CA GLY A 119 16.05 19.33 -18.24
C GLY A 119 16.21 17.81 -18.12
N ASN A 120 16.93 17.22 -19.08
CA ASN A 120 17.02 15.77 -19.25
C ASN A 120 17.85 15.06 -18.17
N VAL A 121 18.74 15.80 -17.47
CA VAL A 121 19.58 15.28 -16.39
C VAL A 121 19.59 16.30 -15.26
N ILE A 122 19.09 15.90 -14.10
CA ILE A 122 19.07 16.71 -12.88
C ILE A 122 20.06 16.06 -11.91
N GLN A 123 21.10 16.78 -11.55
CA GLN A 123 22.18 16.28 -10.69
C GLN A 123 22.83 17.42 -9.92
N GLY A 124 23.55 17.06 -8.86
CA GLY A 124 24.21 18.01 -7.97
C GLY A 124 23.25 18.63 -6.95
N ASN A 125 23.82 19.03 -5.81
CA ASN A 125 23.05 19.42 -4.62
C ASN A 125 22.05 20.55 -4.89
N ARG A 126 22.43 21.54 -5.71
CA ARG A 126 21.54 22.69 -6.00
C ARG A 126 20.31 22.27 -6.82
N GLY A 127 20.49 21.46 -7.86
CA GLY A 127 19.39 21.02 -8.72
C GLY A 127 18.42 20.10 -7.98
N LEU A 128 18.96 19.17 -7.19
CA LEU A 128 18.14 18.26 -6.39
C LEU A 128 17.42 18.98 -5.24
N ALA A 129 18.10 19.88 -4.52
CA ALA A 129 17.45 20.66 -3.46
C ALA A 129 16.28 21.50 -4.02
N ALA A 130 16.51 22.21 -5.13
CA ALA A 130 15.46 22.99 -5.78
C ALA A 130 14.25 22.14 -6.22
N LEU A 131 14.47 20.91 -6.68
CA LEU A 131 13.39 19.98 -7.01
C LEU A 131 12.59 19.57 -5.77
N TRP A 132 13.27 19.19 -4.69
CA TRP A 132 12.63 18.70 -3.48
C TRP A 132 11.92 19.79 -2.67
N ASP A 133 12.33 21.04 -2.83
CA ASP A 133 11.69 22.21 -2.24
C ASP A 133 10.47 22.66 -3.06
N ASP A 134 10.29 22.14 -4.28
CA ASP A 134 9.14 22.46 -5.11
C ASP A 134 7.86 21.82 -4.55
N PRO A 135 6.76 22.59 -4.37
CA PRO A 135 5.49 22.07 -3.84
C PRO A 135 4.92 20.88 -4.61
N VAL A 136 5.22 20.74 -5.90
CA VAL A 136 4.78 19.60 -6.73
C VAL A 136 5.27 18.26 -6.18
N PHE A 137 6.42 18.25 -5.48
CA PHE A 137 7.00 17.05 -4.87
C PHE A 137 6.63 16.88 -3.40
N VAL A 138 5.72 17.70 -2.85
CA VAL A 138 5.25 17.51 -1.47
C VAL A 138 4.62 16.13 -1.28
N ASP A 139 3.87 15.68 -2.29
CA ASP A 139 3.17 14.40 -2.31
C ASP A 139 4.10 13.19 -2.24
N PHE A 140 5.36 13.36 -2.64
CA PHE A 140 6.40 12.35 -2.50
C PHE A 140 6.64 11.96 -1.02
N ARG A 141 6.37 12.90 -0.09
CA ARG A 141 6.60 12.73 1.35
C ARG A 141 5.34 12.40 2.15
N THR A 142 4.17 12.78 1.66
CA THR A 142 2.92 12.77 2.45
C THR A 142 2.00 11.60 2.15
N HIS A 143 2.17 10.91 1.02
CA HIS A 143 1.33 9.76 0.68
C HIS A 143 1.71 8.52 1.48
N ASN A 144 0.82 8.10 2.38
CA ASN A 144 0.96 6.85 3.09
C ASN A 144 0.42 5.72 2.22
N VAL A 145 1.32 4.88 1.69
CA VAL A 145 0.95 3.72 0.86
C VAL A 145 1.34 2.45 1.58
N LEU A 146 0.38 1.55 1.81
CA LEU A 146 0.59 0.25 2.41
C LEU A 146 0.40 -0.86 1.35
N PRO A 147 1.42 -1.15 0.53
CA PRO A 147 1.34 -2.16 -0.49
C PRO A 147 1.37 -3.60 0.06
N LEU A 148 0.39 -4.40 -0.35
CA LEU A 148 0.37 -5.86 -0.22
C LEU A 148 0.92 -6.43 -1.52
N ILE A 149 2.23 -6.74 -1.51
CA ILE A 149 2.92 -7.27 -2.68
C ILE A 149 2.81 -8.79 -2.68
N TYR A 150 2.27 -9.38 -3.74
CA TYR A 150 2.06 -10.82 -3.82
C TYR A 150 2.78 -11.48 -5.00
N ASP A 151 3.18 -12.73 -4.77
CA ASP A 151 3.66 -13.67 -5.78
C ASP A 151 2.67 -14.83 -5.83
N GLU A 152 1.71 -14.71 -6.75
CA GLU A 152 0.58 -15.63 -6.87
C GLU A 152 1.03 -17.08 -7.13
N LYS A 153 2.04 -17.26 -7.97
CA LYS A 153 2.55 -18.59 -8.31
C LYS A 153 3.12 -19.32 -7.10
N LYS A 154 3.68 -18.57 -6.15
CA LYS A 154 4.26 -19.10 -4.92
C LYS A 154 3.35 -18.93 -3.70
N GLN A 155 2.12 -18.43 -3.90
CA GLN A 155 1.14 -18.16 -2.86
C GLN A 155 1.74 -17.46 -1.63
N ARG A 156 2.41 -16.33 -1.87
CA ARG A 156 3.06 -15.57 -0.80
C ARG A 156 2.83 -14.08 -0.95
N CYS A 157 2.81 -13.37 0.16
CA CYS A 157 2.60 -11.93 0.25
C CYS A 157 3.62 -11.29 1.18
N ASN A 158 3.98 -10.04 0.92
CA ASN A 158 4.81 -9.21 1.77
C ASN A 158 4.17 -7.81 1.85
N ILE A 159 3.98 -7.30 3.06
CA ILE A 159 3.53 -5.92 3.26
C ILE A 159 4.79 -5.06 3.31
N LEU A 160 4.95 -4.18 2.32
CA LEU A 160 6.10 -3.29 2.21
C LEU A 160 5.71 -1.86 2.60
N VAL A 161 6.69 -1.05 2.97
CA VAL A 161 6.55 0.40 3.16
C VAL A 161 7.69 1.06 2.39
N PHE A 162 7.37 1.94 1.45
CA PHE A 162 8.39 2.67 0.71
C PHE A 162 8.95 3.80 1.57
N ASP A 163 10.27 3.89 1.66
CA ASP A 163 10.95 4.76 2.62
C ASP A 163 10.87 6.24 2.28
N SER A 164 10.63 6.70 1.03
CA SER A 164 10.54 8.13 0.61
C SER A 164 11.64 9.10 1.12
N GLU A 165 11.81 9.33 2.41
CA GLU A 165 12.91 10.09 3.01
C GLU A 165 14.27 9.51 2.64
N ARG A 166 14.53 8.20 2.81
CA ARG A 166 15.79 7.61 2.33
C ARG A 166 15.93 7.73 0.82
N ALA A 167 14.85 7.49 0.08
CA ALA A 167 14.85 7.63 -1.38
C ALA A 167 15.24 9.06 -1.82
N LYS A 168 14.71 10.08 -1.15
CA LYS A 168 15.05 11.49 -1.37
C LYS A 168 16.51 11.78 -1.01
N GLN A 169 16.96 11.33 0.16
CA GLN A 169 18.31 11.59 0.67
C GLN A 169 19.39 10.94 -0.20
N GLU A 170 19.14 9.72 -0.69
CA GLU A 170 20.11 8.98 -1.50
C GLU A 170 20.06 9.32 -2.99
N THR A 171 19.00 9.98 -3.47
CA THR A 171 18.91 10.41 -4.88
C THR A 171 20.09 11.33 -5.19
N CYS A 172 20.92 10.91 -6.15
CA CYS A 172 22.07 11.67 -6.63
C CYS A 172 21.88 12.15 -8.08
N LYS A 173 21.01 11.48 -8.83
CA LYS A 173 20.78 11.77 -10.25
C LYS A 173 19.36 11.44 -10.66
N ILE A 174 18.74 12.31 -11.45
CA ILE A 174 17.46 12.05 -12.11
C ILE A 174 17.66 12.20 -13.61
N VAL A 175 17.20 11.22 -14.39
CA VAL A 175 17.45 11.16 -15.84
C VAL A 175 16.15 10.92 -16.58
N LEU A 176 15.92 11.72 -17.62
CA LEU A 176 14.90 11.45 -18.62
C LEU A 176 15.32 10.24 -19.45
N GLU A 177 14.50 9.21 -19.43
CA GLU A 177 14.62 8.08 -20.33
C GLU A 177 13.46 8.08 -21.32
N GLU A 178 13.81 8.20 -22.60
CA GLU A 178 12.89 8.19 -23.72
C GLU A 178 12.16 6.84 -23.89
N GLU A 179 11.22 6.83 -24.84
CA GLU A 179 10.50 5.64 -25.28
C GLU A 179 11.46 4.57 -25.87
N GLY A 180 11.07 3.29 -25.78
CA GLY A 180 11.87 2.15 -26.27
C GLY A 180 12.10 1.05 -25.23
N LYS A 181 12.73 -0.07 -25.65
CA LYS A 181 12.95 -1.27 -24.80
C LYS A 181 11.66 -1.80 -24.12
N GLY A 182 10.53 -1.72 -24.83
CA GLY A 182 9.21 -2.10 -24.34
C GLY A 182 8.45 -1.00 -23.59
N ARG A 183 9.03 0.19 -23.41
CA ARG A 183 8.39 1.36 -22.81
C ARG A 183 7.69 2.20 -23.87
N LYS A 184 6.43 2.55 -23.62
CA LYS A 184 5.58 3.34 -24.53
C LYS A 184 5.63 4.86 -24.32
N HIS A 185 6.07 5.32 -23.15
CA HIS A 185 6.09 6.75 -22.79
C HIS A 185 7.37 7.08 -22.04
N PRO A 186 7.91 8.30 -22.16
CA PRO A 186 9.11 8.70 -21.43
C PRO A 186 8.90 8.68 -19.90
N VAL A 187 9.98 8.49 -19.17
CA VAL A 187 9.99 8.48 -17.69
C VAL A 187 11.20 9.25 -17.16
N TYR A 188 11.04 9.91 -16.02
CA TYR A 188 12.17 10.39 -15.24
C TYR A 188 12.54 9.36 -14.18
N ARG A 189 13.74 8.80 -14.25
CA ARG A 189 14.23 7.83 -13.26
C ARG A 189 15.18 8.45 -12.27
N PHE A 190 15.00 8.06 -11.02
CA PHE A 190 15.76 8.50 -9.88
C PHE A 190 16.79 7.42 -9.55
N TYR A 191 18.04 7.84 -9.42
CA TYR A 191 19.20 7.00 -9.20
C TYR A 191 19.97 7.48 -7.99
N ASP A 192 20.55 6.54 -7.25
CA ASP A 192 21.37 6.84 -6.09
C ASP A 192 22.85 7.09 -6.48
N GLY A 193 23.72 7.25 -5.48
CA GLY A 193 25.15 7.45 -5.68
C GLY A 193 25.88 6.27 -6.35
N ALA A 194 25.32 5.06 -6.28
CA ALA A 194 25.84 3.86 -6.97
C ALA A 194 25.24 3.68 -8.38
N GLY A 195 24.31 4.54 -8.81
CA GLY A 195 23.59 4.40 -10.08
C GLY A 195 22.48 3.35 -10.05
N GLU A 196 22.07 2.89 -8.88
CA GLU A 196 20.98 1.95 -8.69
C GLU A 196 19.61 2.64 -8.71
N TYR A 197 18.59 1.90 -9.15
CA TYR A 197 17.23 2.42 -9.30
C TYR A 197 16.54 2.68 -7.95
N ILE A 198 15.91 3.84 -7.82
CA ILE A 198 15.11 4.22 -6.63
C ILE A 198 13.61 4.19 -6.97
N CYS A 199 13.20 5.07 -7.87
CA CYS A 199 11.82 5.30 -8.28
C CYS A 199 11.79 5.97 -9.66
N GLU A 200 10.60 6.19 -10.21
CA GLU A 200 10.41 6.91 -11.47
C GLU A 200 9.12 7.71 -11.49
N VAL A 201 9.15 8.87 -12.13
CA VAL A 201 7.96 9.63 -12.48
C VAL A 201 7.60 9.30 -13.92
N ARG A 202 6.40 8.77 -14.13
CA ARG A 202 5.92 8.37 -15.46
C ARG A 202 5.09 9.46 -16.10
N TYR A 203 5.24 9.61 -17.41
CA TYR A 203 4.44 10.54 -18.19
C TYR A 203 2.96 10.16 -18.17
N GLY A 204 2.12 11.14 -17.89
CA GLY A 204 0.76 11.13 -18.38
C GLY A 204 0.21 12.53 -18.44
N GLY A 205 -0.07 13.02 -19.65
CA GLY A 205 -0.95 14.17 -19.81
C GLY A 205 -2.36 13.85 -19.30
N GLY A 206 -3.25 14.84 -19.27
CA GLY A 206 -4.62 14.68 -18.74
C GLY A 206 -5.46 13.55 -19.37
N THR A 207 -5.03 13.00 -20.52
CA THR A 207 -5.66 11.87 -21.22
C THR A 207 -5.07 10.50 -20.89
N ALA A 208 -3.95 10.43 -20.16
CA ALA A 208 -3.29 9.17 -19.82
C ALA A 208 -4.03 8.42 -18.71
N ASN A 209 -4.08 7.09 -18.82
CA ASN A 209 -4.66 6.24 -17.78
C ASN A 209 -3.91 6.43 -16.45
N ALA A 210 -4.61 6.28 -15.32
CA ALA A 210 -4.01 6.35 -13.99
C ALA A 210 -2.79 5.43 -13.86
N LEU A 211 -2.82 4.25 -14.49
CA LEU A 211 -1.71 3.28 -14.47
C LEU A 211 -0.50 3.68 -15.33
N GLN A 212 -0.56 4.80 -16.03
CA GLN A 212 0.51 5.27 -16.92
C GLN A 212 1.27 6.47 -16.35
N ARG A 213 0.78 7.10 -15.28
CA ARG A 213 1.24 8.42 -14.82
C ARG A 213 1.62 8.47 -13.35
N GLY A 214 2.27 9.54 -12.94
CA GLY A 214 2.57 9.85 -11.54
C GLY A 214 3.83 9.17 -11.02
N LEU A 215 3.92 9.01 -9.70
CA LEU A 215 5.09 8.47 -9.03
C LEU A 215 5.00 6.95 -8.93
N TRP A 216 6.04 6.27 -9.38
CA TRP A 216 6.17 4.82 -9.39
C TRP A 216 7.48 4.38 -8.78
N THR A 217 7.51 3.14 -8.30
CA THR A 217 8.74 2.40 -8.03
C THR A 217 8.58 0.97 -8.53
N HIS A 218 9.55 0.11 -8.25
CA HIS A 218 9.54 -1.29 -8.60
C HIS A 218 10.06 -2.11 -7.42
N THR A 219 9.21 -2.99 -6.88
CA THR A 219 9.46 -3.74 -5.64
C THR A 219 10.75 -4.56 -5.66
N LYS A 220 11.13 -5.11 -6.81
CA LYS A 220 12.42 -5.80 -7.01
C LYS A 220 13.62 -4.87 -7.18
N LYS A 221 13.52 -3.87 -8.07
CA LYS A 221 14.67 -3.04 -8.46
C LYS A 221 15.02 -2.02 -7.39
N GLY A 222 14.01 -1.49 -6.70
CA GLY A 222 14.16 -0.59 -5.57
C GLY A 222 14.00 -1.29 -4.23
N ALA A 223 14.27 -2.60 -4.12
CA ALA A 223 13.99 -3.43 -2.93
C ALA A 223 14.63 -2.85 -1.65
N LYS A 224 15.94 -2.58 -1.68
CA LYS A 224 16.38 -1.21 -1.54
C LYS A 224 15.71 -0.36 -0.48
N TYR A 225 14.77 0.42 -0.99
CA TYR A 225 14.02 1.51 -0.41
C TYR A 225 12.71 1.06 0.23
N PHE A 226 12.56 -0.24 0.49
CA PHE A 226 11.39 -0.78 1.17
C PHE A 226 11.76 -1.41 2.50
N ASP A 227 10.92 -1.15 3.49
CA ASP A 227 10.86 -1.92 4.72
C ASP A 227 9.75 -2.96 4.64
N SER A 228 10.05 -4.20 5.03
CA SER A 228 9.02 -5.22 5.20
C SER A 228 8.39 -5.12 6.59
N VAL A 229 7.08 -4.90 6.61
CA VAL A 229 6.23 -4.92 7.82
C VAL A 229 5.98 -6.37 8.26
N THR A 230 5.93 -7.31 7.31
CA THR A 230 5.78 -8.74 7.61
C THR A 230 7.08 -9.46 7.93
N GLY A 231 8.23 -8.78 7.90
CA GLY A 231 9.55 -9.39 8.12
C GLY A 231 10.02 -10.30 6.97
N GLY A 232 9.42 -10.18 5.79
CA GLY A 232 9.67 -11.01 4.62
C GLY A 232 8.39 -11.51 3.97
N TRP A 233 8.53 -12.55 3.15
CA TRP A 233 7.41 -13.21 2.50
C TRP A 233 6.67 -14.15 3.46
N ILE A 234 5.36 -13.96 3.58
CA ILE A 234 4.44 -14.87 4.27
C ILE A 234 3.76 -15.76 3.23
N THR A 235 3.83 -17.06 3.40
CA THR A 235 3.04 -18.01 2.60
C THR A 235 1.60 -18.05 3.08
N TYR A 236 0.66 -18.05 2.15
CA TYR A 236 -0.76 -18.14 2.42
C TYR A 236 -1.38 -19.37 1.74
N ALA A 237 -2.54 -19.79 2.22
CA ALA A 237 -3.30 -20.89 1.63
C ALA A 237 -4.74 -20.46 1.34
N HIS A 238 -5.39 -21.11 0.36
CA HIS A 238 -6.78 -20.83 0.07
C HIS A 238 -7.73 -21.48 1.10
N ASN A 239 -8.64 -20.68 1.64
CA ASN A 239 -9.67 -21.09 2.58
C ASN A 239 -11.00 -21.37 1.85
N GLN A 240 -11.20 -22.61 1.38
CA GLN A 240 -12.42 -22.99 0.67
C GLN A 240 -13.70 -22.85 1.52
N THR A 241 -13.58 -22.96 2.84
CA THR A 241 -14.70 -22.74 3.76
C THR A 241 -15.18 -21.29 3.72
N LEU A 242 -14.26 -20.32 3.59
CA LEU A 242 -14.62 -18.92 3.43
C LEU A 242 -15.40 -18.67 2.13
N VAL A 243 -15.03 -19.33 1.02
CA VAL A 243 -15.78 -19.26 -0.25
C VAL A 243 -17.21 -19.75 -0.06
N LYS A 244 -17.39 -20.88 0.65
CA LYS A 244 -18.72 -21.40 0.98
C LYS A 244 -19.49 -20.44 1.90
N LEU A 245 -18.84 -19.86 2.90
CA LEU A 245 -19.45 -18.87 3.79
C LEU A 245 -20.00 -17.68 3.00
N PHE A 246 -19.23 -17.11 2.08
CA PHE A 246 -19.72 -16.05 1.18
C PHE A 246 -20.90 -16.52 0.33
N SER A 247 -20.84 -17.71 -0.25
CA SER A 247 -21.95 -18.24 -1.06
C SER A 247 -23.27 -18.34 -0.29
N HIS A 248 -23.21 -18.73 0.98
CA HIS A 248 -24.39 -18.79 1.85
C HIS A 248 -24.81 -17.41 2.34
N ALA A 249 -23.85 -16.56 2.70
CA ALA A 249 -24.12 -15.19 3.13
C ALA A 249 -24.85 -14.38 2.05
N LEU A 250 -24.54 -14.57 0.76
CA LEU A 250 -25.23 -13.88 -0.33
C LEU A 250 -26.71 -14.28 -0.51
N LEU A 251 -27.15 -15.40 0.07
CA LEU A 251 -28.53 -15.91 -0.02
C LEU A 251 -29.29 -15.82 1.32
N ALA A 252 -28.58 -15.63 2.42
CA ALA A 252 -29.16 -15.61 3.76
C ALA A 252 -29.84 -14.26 4.08
N THR A 253 -30.72 -14.28 5.08
CA THR A 253 -31.39 -13.10 5.62
C THR A 253 -30.48 -12.34 6.58
N ALA A 254 -30.83 -11.07 6.88
CA ALA A 254 -30.14 -10.27 7.89
C ALA A 254 -30.05 -10.99 9.25
N SER A 255 -31.12 -11.66 9.68
CA SER A 255 -31.11 -12.47 10.91
C SER A 255 -30.11 -13.63 10.87
N GLY A 256 -29.95 -14.28 9.71
CA GLY A 256 -28.93 -15.30 9.50
C GLY A 256 -27.52 -14.73 9.56
N HIS A 257 -27.31 -13.52 9.03
CA HIS A 257 -26.03 -12.82 9.12
C HIS A 257 -25.69 -12.43 10.55
N GLU A 258 -26.65 -11.91 11.33
CA GLU A 258 -26.46 -11.57 12.75
C GLU A 258 -26.06 -12.79 13.59
N ALA A 259 -26.69 -13.93 13.34
CA ALA A 259 -26.33 -15.20 13.98
C ALA A 259 -24.90 -15.62 13.61
N ALA A 260 -24.54 -15.58 12.32
CA ALA A 260 -23.19 -15.89 11.87
C ALA A 260 -22.14 -14.93 12.47
N MET A 261 -22.44 -13.64 12.54
CA MET A 261 -21.57 -12.62 13.15
C MET A 261 -21.28 -12.91 14.62
N THR A 262 -22.23 -13.49 15.35
CA THR A 262 -22.02 -13.86 16.76
C THR A 262 -20.93 -14.92 16.89
N GLU A 263 -20.96 -15.96 16.05
CA GLU A 263 -19.94 -17.01 16.06
C GLU A 263 -18.57 -16.52 15.57
N LEU A 264 -18.55 -15.68 14.52
CA LEU A 264 -17.31 -15.07 14.04
C LEU A 264 -16.64 -14.19 15.10
N LYS A 265 -17.42 -13.39 15.85
CA LYS A 265 -16.89 -12.57 16.95
C LYS A 265 -16.28 -13.42 18.07
N LYS A 266 -16.91 -14.53 18.43
CA LYS A 266 -16.36 -15.46 19.44
C LYS A 266 -15.00 -16.04 18.99
N ASP A 267 -14.87 -16.39 17.71
CA ASP A 267 -13.59 -16.86 17.16
C ASP A 267 -12.52 -15.76 17.22
N LEU A 268 -12.84 -14.53 16.76
CA LEU A 268 -11.92 -13.39 16.83
C LEU A 268 -11.46 -13.07 18.26
N ASP A 269 -12.38 -13.10 19.23
CA ASP A 269 -12.05 -12.92 20.65
C ASP A 269 -11.11 -14.02 21.17
N THR A 270 -11.30 -15.26 20.70
CA THR A 270 -10.42 -16.38 21.05
C THR A 270 -9.02 -16.16 20.47
N GLN A 271 -8.90 -15.79 19.19
CA GLN A 271 -7.62 -15.46 18.55
C GLN A 271 -6.91 -14.31 19.27
N LYS A 272 -7.65 -13.26 19.64
CA LYS A 272 -7.12 -12.10 20.37
C LYS A 272 -6.60 -12.46 21.77
N ARG A 273 -7.25 -13.39 22.47
CA ARG A 273 -6.75 -13.84 23.79
C ARG A 273 -5.49 -14.68 23.64
N MET A 274 -5.43 -15.55 22.62
CA MET A 274 -4.26 -16.37 22.36
C MET A 274 -3.01 -15.54 22.02
N SER A 275 -3.18 -14.40 21.35
CA SER A 275 -2.07 -13.52 20.95
C SER A 275 -1.48 -12.67 22.07
N VAL A 276 -2.12 -12.62 23.24
CA VAL A 276 -1.64 -11.93 24.45
C VAL A 276 -0.90 -12.88 25.40
N LEU A 277 -1.10 -14.19 25.25
CA LEU A 277 -0.49 -15.24 26.09
C LEU A 277 0.91 -15.66 25.63
N ILE A 278 1.41 -15.10 24.52
CA ILE A 278 2.71 -15.38 23.88
C ILE A 278 3.57 -14.12 23.93
#